data_AF-A0A7Z9SY20-F1
#
_entry.id   AF-A0A7Z9SY20-F1
#
_cell.length_a   1.000
_cell.length_b   1.000
_cell.length_c   1.000
_cell.angle_alpha   90.00
_cell.angle_beta   90.00
_cell.angle_gamma   90.00
#
_symmetry.space_group_name_H-M   'P 1'
#
loop_
_entity.id
_entity.type
_entity.pdbx_description
1 polymer ?
#
loop_
_entity_poly.entity_id
_entity_poly.type
_entity_poly.pdbx_seq_one_letter_code
_entity_poly.pdbx_strand_id
1 'polypeptide(L)' 'MKITILSLILLISSLLPQSVEVFSQRRETILQQLHGRSAMILFTASIHMRNGDVAFDFRPDNDYWYLTGH' A
#
# COMPACT_ATOMS: atom_id res chain seq x y z
N MET A 1 15.00 -30.04 11.28
CA MET A 1 15.26 -29.64 9.88
C MET A 1 14.03 -29.10 9.16
N LYS A 2 12.86 -29.76 9.19
CA LYS A 2 11.66 -29.28 8.44
C LYS A 2 11.07 -27.97 8.97
N ILE A 3 11.02 -27.80 10.29
CA ILE A 3 10.50 -26.58 10.94
C ILE A 3 11.43 -25.38 10.69
N THR A 4 12.74 -25.59 10.80
CA THR A 4 13.76 -24.55 10.54
C THR A 4 13.74 -24.05 9.09
N ILE A 5 13.44 -24.90 8.12
CA ILE A 5 13.30 -24.50 6.71
C ILE A 5 12.05 -23.65 6.51
N LEU A 6 10.92 -24.01 7.14
CA LEU A 6 9.68 -23.23 7.05
C LEU A 6 9.83 -21.84 7.67
N SER A 7 10.47 -21.76 8.84
CA SER A 7 10.79 -20.47 9.49
C SER A 7 11.68 -19.59 8.63
N LEU A 8 12.66 -20.18 7.94
CA LEU A 8 13.56 -19.46 7.04
C LEU A 8 12.81 -18.91 5.80
N ILE A 9 11.91 -19.70 5.21
CA ILE A 9 11.08 -19.27 4.08
C ILE A 9 10.16 -18.11 4.48
N LEU A 10 9.54 -18.19 5.66
CA LEU A 10 8.66 -17.12 6.17
C LEU A 10 9.43 -15.81 6.39
N LEU A 11 10.62 -15.90 6.98
CA LEU A 11 11.51 -14.76 7.20
C LEU A 11 11.93 -14.11 5.88
N ILE A 12 12.39 -14.90 4.91
CA ILE A 12 12.81 -14.42 3.59
C ILE A 12 11.63 -13.75 2.87
N SER A 13 10.43 -14.34 2.94
CA SER A 13 9.24 -13.79 2.30
C SER A 13 8.84 -12.43 2.88
N SER A 14 9.02 -12.23 4.19
CA SER A 14 8.73 -10.95 4.85
C SER A 14 9.71 -9.82 4.49
N LEU A 15 10.87 -10.17 3.95
CA LEU A 15 11.92 -9.23 3.53
C LEU A 15 11.80 -8.85 2.05
N LEU A 16 10.95 -9.54 1.28
CA LEU A 16 10.76 -9.22 -0.13
C LEU A 16 9.94 -7.94 -0.25
N PRO A 17 10.43 -6.92 -0.98
CA PRO A 17 9.64 -5.74 -1.26
C PRO A 17 8.40 -6.14 -2.06
N GLN A 18 7.26 -5.50 -1.79
CA GLN A 18 6.09 -5.67 -2.65
C GLN A 18 6.47 -5.27 -4.06
N SER A 19 6.24 -6.17 -5.01
CA SER A 19 6.53 -5.90 -6.40
C SER A 19 5.63 -4.76 -6.89
N VAL A 20 6.16 -3.86 -7.72
CA VAL A 20 5.42 -2.70 -8.23
C VAL A 20 4.16 -3.15 -9.00
N GLU A 21 4.20 -4.36 -9.54
CA GLU A 21 3.10 -5.01 -10.26
C GLU A 21 1.87 -5.23 -9.37
N VAL A 22 2.03 -5.44 -8.06
CA VAL A 22 0.89 -5.70 -7.15
C VAL A 22 -0.06 -4.50 -7.09
N PHE A 23 0.49 -3.28 -7.12
CA PHE A 23 -0.31 -2.06 -7.10
C PHE A 23 -1.06 -1.87 -8.42
N SER A 24 -0.42 -2.19 -9.54
CA SER A 24 -1.05 -2.17 -10.87
C SER A 24 -2.24 -3.13 -10.94
N GLN A 25 -2.06 -4.37 -10.45
CA GLN A 25 -3.11 -5.39 -10.43
C GLN A 25 -4.32 -4.99 -9.57
N ARG A 26 -4.08 -4.35 -8.41
CA ARG A 26 -5.16 -3.84 -7.56
C ARG A 26 -5.97 -2.75 -8.26
N ARG A 27 -5.29 -1.80 -8.94
CA ARG A 27 -5.97 -0.75 -9.72
C ARG A 27 -6.77 -1.34 -10.88
N GLU A 28 -6.23 -2.34 -11.58
CA GLU A 28 -6.94 -3.04 -12.66
C GLU A 28 -8.23 -3.71 -12.15
N THR A 29 -8.16 -4.38 -11.00
CA THR A 29 -9.34 -4.97 -10.35
C THR A 29 -10.42 -3.93 -10.07
N ILE A 30 -10.04 -2.73 -9.60
CA ILE A 30 -11.00 -1.65 -9.36
C ILE A 30 -11.55 -1.09 -10.67
N LEU A 31 -10.71 -0.89 -11.69
CA LEU A 31 -11.14 -0.39 -13.00
C LEU A 31 -12.21 -1.30 -13.63
N GLN A 32 -12.11 -2.62 -13.44
CA GLN A 32 -13.10 -3.59 -13.92
C GLN A 32 -14.45 -3.48 -13.19
N GLN A 33 -14.47 -2.91 -11.99
CA GLN A 33 -15.69 -2.68 -11.20
C GLN A 33 -16.31 -1.29 -11.47
N LEU A 34 -15.58 -0.40 -12.14
CA LEU A 34 -16.08 0.91 -12.53
C LEU A 34 -17.03 0.78 -13.73
N HIS A 35 -18.14 1.52 -13.70
CA HIS A 35 -19.17 1.45 -14.74
C HIS A 35 -19.08 2.60 -15.74
N GLY A 36 -19.17 2.27 -17.03
CA GLY A 36 -19.32 3.25 -18.10
C GLY A 36 -18.11 4.19 -18.22
N ARG A 37 -18.39 5.49 -18.38
CA ARG A 37 -17.36 6.55 -18.46
C ARG A 37 -17.17 7.22 -17.11
N SER A 38 -16.61 6.48 -16.16
CA SER A 38 -16.32 6.97 -14.81
C SER A 38 -14.82 7.19 -14.61
N ALA A 39 -14.49 8.01 -13.61
CA ALA A 39 -13.14 8.19 -13.11
C ALA A 39 -13.14 8.07 -11.59
N MET A 40 -12.05 7.56 -11.04
CA MET A 40 -11.79 7.54 -9.59
C MET A 40 -10.69 8.54 -9.27
N ILE A 41 -10.92 9.38 -8.27
CA ILE A 41 -9.93 10.30 -7.72
C ILE A 41 -9.58 9.81 -6.32
N LEU A 42 -8.30 9.55 -6.07
CA LEU A 42 -7.78 9.12 -4.78
C LEU A 42 -7.05 10.28 -4.11
N PHE A 43 -7.38 10.51 -2.85
CA PHE A 43 -6.65 11.43 -1.98
C PHE A 43 -5.85 10.62 -0.96
N THR A 44 -4.74 11.18 -0.51
CA THR A 44 -4.01 10.64 0.65
C THR A 44 -4.28 11.48 1.90
N ALA A 45 -3.73 11.07 3.03
CA ALA A 45 -3.88 11.78 4.30
C ALA A 45 -3.29 13.20 4.23
N SER A 46 -3.78 14.09 5.10
CA SER A 46 -3.18 15.40 5.33
C SER A 46 -2.01 15.31 6.31
N ILE A 47 -1.12 16.29 6.30
CA ILE A 47 -0.08 16.41 7.32
C ILE A 47 -0.75 16.72 8.68
N HIS A 48 -0.41 15.93 9.70
CA HIS A 48 -0.91 16.13 11.05
C HIS A 48 0.10 16.90 11.90
N MET A 49 -0.27 18.11 12.32
CA MET A 49 0.59 18.94 13.17
C MET A 49 0.64 18.38 14.60
N ARG A 50 1.83 18.37 15.19
CA ARG A 50 2.09 17.92 16.56
C ARG A 50 2.18 19.09 17.53
N ASN A 51 3.05 20.05 17.26
CA ASN A 51 3.22 21.25 18.10
C ASN A 51 3.91 22.36 17.29
N GLY A 52 3.29 23.55 17.23
CA GLY A 52 3.82 24.67 16.45
C GLY A 52 3.97 24.30 14.97
N ASP A 53 5.21 24.40 14.48
CA ASP A 53 5.63 24.05 13.12
C ASP A 53 6.11 22.59 12.97
N VAL A 54 6.06 21.79 14.03
CA VAL A 54 6.44 20.38 14.01
C VAL A 54 5.23 19.49 13.69
N ALA A 55 5.36 18.63 12.69
CA ALA A 55 4.38 17.60 12.32
C ALA A 55 4.74 16.22 12.89
N PHE A 56 3.75 15.32 12.97
CA PHE A 56 4.00 13.89 13.09
C PHE A 56 4.58 13.33 11.79
N ASP A 57 5.18 12.14 11.87
CA ASP A 57 5.59 11.40 10.67
C ASP A 57 4.39 11.20 9.75
N PHE A 58 4.60 11.48 8.47
CA PHE A 58 3.53 11.35 7.48
C PHE A 58 3.14 9.89 7.34
N ARG A 59 1.84 9.63 7.46
CA ARG A 59 1.25 8.32 7.20
C ARG A 59 0.19 8.48 6.10
N PRO A 60 0.37 7.86 4.93
CA PRO A 60 -0.61 7.92 3.86
C PRO A 60 -1.94 7.27 4.27
N ASP A 61 -3.00 7.65 3.58
CA ASP A 61 -4.29 6.98 3.73
C ASP A 61 -4.18 5.51 3.30
N ASN A 62 -4.91 4.61 3.96
CA ASN A 62 -4.79 3.18 3.73
C ASN A 62 -5.19 2.78 2.29
N ASP A 63 -6.25 3.37 1.75
CA ASP A 63 -6.72 3.04 0.40
C ASP A 63 -5.76 3.59 -0.66
N TYR A 64 -5.26 4.80 -0.44
CA TYR A 64 -4.20 5.38 -1.27
C TYR A 64 -2.94 4.50 -1.26
N TRP A 65 -2.44 4.13 -0.07
CA TRP A 65 -1.26 3.27 0.07
C TRP A 65 -1.48 1.90 -0.57
N TYR A 66 -2.65 1.29 -0.35
CA TYR A 66 -2.98 -0.02 -0.90
C TYR A 66 -2.95 -0.05 -2.43
N LEU A 67 -3.37 1.03 -3.09
CA LEU A 67 -3.47 1.11 -4.55
C LEU A 67 -2.24 1.68 -5.23
N THR A 68 -1.38 2.38 -4.49
CA THR A 68 -0.25 3.12 -5.06
C THR A 68 1.11 2.71 -4.51
N GLY A 69 1.18 2.29 -3.24
CA GLY A 69 2.45 2.07 -2.53
C GLY A 69 3.23 3.36 -2.24
N HIS A 70 2.55 4.50 -2.25
CA HIS A 70 3.13 5.83 -2.05
C HIS A 70 2.59 6.50 -0.78
#